data_AF-A0A7C7EI28-F1
#
_entry.id   AF-A0A7C7EI28-F1
#
_cell.length_a   1.000
_cell.length_b   1.000
_cell.length_c   1.000
_cell.angle_alpha   90.00
_cell.angle_beta   90.00
_cell.angle_gamma   90.00
#
_symmetry.space_group_name_H-M   'P 1'
#
loop_
_entity.id
_entity.type
_entity.pdbx_description
1 polymer ?
#
loop_
_entity_poly.entity_id
_entity_poly.type
_entity_poly.pdbx_seq_one_letter_code
_entity_poly.pdbx_strand_id
1 'polypeptide(L)'
;GYTRTTAISVTAHGPGGQLTGATPDGRYAGETLADANASPIRGTDKNGPLAVFKSAMKIDQSKYQGFLMNMKFHPSALKTKEDMKKLGDAIKVYFKHGGSMIQFNVVSSKVLRDAQQNPDEYRDLMVRVAGYSTYFVDLTRNIQDEIIERTEHSF
;
A
#
# COMPACT_ATOMS: atom_id res chain seq x y z
N GLY A 1 1.31 -25.24 21.85
CA GLY A 1 1.73 -24.36 20.75
C GLY A 1 1.25 -22.96 21.04
N TYR A 2 2.04 -21.94 20.74
CA TYR A 2 1.65 -20.53 20.89
C TYR A 2 1.19 -19.99 19.53
N THR A 3 0.06 -19.30 19.51
CA THR A 3 -0.48 -18.61 18.32
C THR A 3 0.07 -17.19 18.26
N ARG A 4 0.49 -16.73 17.07
CA ARG A 4 0.84 -15.32 16.81
C ARG A 4 -0.05 -14.78 15.71
N THR A 5 -0.45 -13.52 15.84
CA THR A 5 -1.30 -12.85 14.85
C THR A 5 -0.51 -12.57 13.58
N THR A 6 -1.09 -12.88 12.42
CA THR A 6 -0.62 -12.38 11.12
C THR A 6 -1.51 -11.21 10.71
N ALA A 7 -0.92 -10.03 10.70
CA ALA A 7 -1.54 -8.76 10.36
C ALA A 7 -1.29 -8.46 8.88
N ILE A 8 -2.14 -9.01 8.02
CA ILE A 8 -2.18 -8.78 6.57
C ILE A 8 -3.63 -8.72 6.09
N SER A 9 -3.89 -8.00 4.99
CA SER A 9 -5.24 -7.94 4.42
C SER A 9 -5.43 -8.88 3.21
N VAL A 10 -4.37 -9.11 2.41
CA VAL A 10 -4.46 -9.72 1.08
C VAL A 10 -5.46 -8.94 0.21
N THR A 11 -6.68 -9.45 0.03
CA THR A 11 -7.79 -8.74 -0.63
C THR A 11 -8.99 -8.56 0.29
N ALA A 12 -8.93 -9.06 1.53
CA ALA A 12 -10.04 -9.07 2.47
C ALA A 12 -10.49 -7.67 2.90
N HIS A 13 -9.65 -6.64 2.75
CA HIS A 13 -10.02 -5.25 2.99
C HIS A 13 -11.11 -4.74 2.03
N GLY A 14 -11.22 -5.34 0.83
CA GLY A 14 -12.30 -5.07 -0.12
C GLY A 14 -13.66 -5.60 0.37
N PRO A 15 -13.87 -6.93 0.47
CA PRO A 15 -15.11 -7.51 0.97
C PRO A 15 -15.44 -7.08 2.40
N GLY A 16 -14.44 -6.96 3.26
CA GLY A 16 -14.62 -6.46 4.63
C GLY A 16 -15.16 -5.03 4.64
N GLY A 17 -14.66 -4.17 3.75
CA GLY A 17 -15.18 -2.82 3.55
C GLY A 17 -16.63 -2.81 3.08
N GLN A 18 -16.97 -3.66 2.10
CA GLN A 18 -18.34 -3.81 1.56
C GLN A 18 -19.36 -4.21 2.62
N LEU A 19 -18.94 -5.02 3.61
CA LEU A 19 -19.78 -5.47 4.72
C LEU A 19 -19.78 -4.49 5.92
N THR A 20 -19.02 -3.40 5.85
CA THR A 20 -18.88 -2.43 6.96
C THR A 20 -19.59 -1.12 6.61
N GLY A 21 -20.35 -0.60 7.58
CA GLY A 21 -20.93 0.74 7.50
C GLY A 21 -19.88 1.85 7.46
N ALA A 22 -20.34 3.10 7.41
CA ALA A 22 -19.45 4.25 7.55
C ALA A 22 -18.77 4.24 8.93
N THR A 23 -17.53 4.73 9.02
CA THR A 23 -16.77 4.74 10.28
C THR A 23 -16.28 6.14 10.66
N PRO A 24 -15.97 6.37 11.96
CA PRO A 24 -15.63 7.71 12.46
C PRO A 24 -14.33 8.32 11.90
N ASP A 25 -13.51 7.54 11.19
CA ASP A 25 -12.34 8.02 10.45
C ASP A 25 -12.70 8.75 9.14
N GLY A 26 -13.99 8.84 8.80
CA GLY A 26 -14.50 9.52 7.61
C GLY A 26 -14.69 8.61 6.40
N ARG A 27 -14.42 7.30 6.53
CA ARG A 27 -14.69 6.31 5.49
C ARG A 27 -16.19 6.13 5.30
N TYR A 28 -16.67 6.15 4.06
CA TYR A 28 -18.08 5.89 3.74
C TYR A 28 -18.41 4.39 3.82
N ALA A 29 -19.71 4.07 3.94
CA ALA A 29 -20.18 2.70 3.97
C ALA A 29 -19.83 1.98 2.66
N GLY A 30 -19.33 0.74 2.77
CA GLY A 30 -18.99 -0.10 1.62
C GLY A 30 -17.61 0.17 0.99
N GLU A 31 -16.94 1.26 1.36
CA GLU A 31 -15.57 1.53 0.91
C GLU A 31 -14.56 0.55 1.53
N THR A 32 -13.44 0.31 0.83
CA THR A 32 -12.38 -0.57 1.31
C THR A 32 -11.82 -0.14 2.67
N LEU A 33 -11.52 -1.13 3.52
CA LEU A 33 -10.71 -0.93 4.72
C LEU A 33 -9.25 -0.61 4.35
N ALA A 34 -8.43 -0.26 5.35
CA ALA A 34 -6.98 -0.15 5.17
C ALA A 34 -6.40 -1.40 4.47
N ASP A 35 -5.55 -1.15 3.48
CA ASP A 35 -4.93 -2.19 2.67
C ASP A 35 -3.88 -3.01 3.44
N ALA A 36 -3.30 -2.47 4.50
CA ALA A 36 -2.47 -3.21 5.42
C ALA A 36 -2.37 -2.52 6.79
N ASN A 37 -1.85 -3.25 7.77
CA ASN A 37 -1.86 -2.83 9.17
C ASN A 37 -0.93 -1.65 9.48
N ALA A 38 0.18 -1.53 8.75
CA ALA A 38 1.11 -0.42 8.88
C ALA A 38 0.90 0.66 7.81
N SER A 39 0.03 0.41 6.82
CA SER A 39 -0.28 1.38 5.77
C SER A 39 -1.14 2.50 6.34
N PRO A 40 -0.92 3.76 5.91
CA PRO A 40 -1.90 4.81 6.13
C PRO A 40 -3.17 4.51 5.33
N ILE A 41 -4.32 4.94 5.86
CA ILE A 41 -5.53 5.01 5.04
C ILE A 41 -5.26 5.96 3.87
N ARG A 42 -5.71 5.58 2.68
CA ARG A 42 -5.55 6.34 1.44
C ARG A 42 -5.83 7.84 1.64
N GLY A 43 -4.87 8.69 1.27
CA GLY A 43 -4.96 10.14 1.37
C GLY A 43 -4.77 10.76 2.76
N THR A 44 -4.49 9.97 3.80
CA THR A 44 -4.31 10.49 5.18
C THR A 44 -2.86 10.83 5.52
N ASP A 45 -1.89 10.27 4.80
CA ASP A 45 -0.45 10.45 4.95
C ASP A 45 0.07 11.70 4.23
N LYS A 46 -0.16 12.86 4.87
CA LYS A 46 0.16 14.18 4.31
C LYS A 46 1.57 14.70 4.64
N ASN A 47 2.36 13.91 5.37
CA ASN A 47 3.69 14.32 5.88
C ASN A 47 4.85 13.59 5.19
N GLY A 48 4.58 12.95 4.05
CA GLY A 48 5.59 12.28 3.23
C GLY A 48 6.00 10.88 3.72
N PRO A 49 6.85 10.18 2.94
CA PRO A 49 7.15 8.77 3.11
C PRO A 49 7.88 8.44 4.43
N LEU A 50 8.77 9.34 4.89
CA LEU A 50 9.50 9.12 6.15
C LEU A 50 8.60 9.25 7.39
N ALA A 51 7.53 10.06 7.33
CA ALA A 51 6.57 10.16 8.42
C ALA A 51 5.73 8.89 8.57
N VAL A 52 5.42 8.22 7.45
CA VAL A 52 4.79 6.90 7.44
C VAL A 52 5.70 5.89 8.14
N PHE A 53 6.99 5.83 7.79
CA PHE A 53 7.97 4.96 8.46
C PHE A 53 8.04 5.25 9.95
N LYS A 54 8.19 6.52 10.32
CA LYS A 54 8.27 6.96 11.73
C LYS A 54 7.03 6.54 12.53
N SER A 55 5.86 6.49 11.92
CA SER A 55 4.63 6.05 12.58
C SER A 55 4.60 4.53 12.73
N ALA A 56 4.90 3.80 11.65
CA ALA A 56 4.91 2.34 11.65
C ALA A 56 5.96 1.72 12.59
N MET A 57 7.12 2.36 12.78
CA MET A 57 8.18 1.91 13.69
C MET A 57 7.83 2.07 15.18
N LYS A 58 6.75 2.79 15.53
CA LYS A 58 6.28 2.89 16.93
C LYS A 58 5.56 1.64 17.39
N ILE A 59 5.16 0.77 16.46
CA ILE A 59 4.48 -0.49 16.73
C ILE A 59 5.54 -1.57 16.92
N ASP A 60 5.47 -2.34 18.01
CA ASP A 60 6.31 -3.51 18.19
C ASP A 60 5.84 -4.64 17.25
N GLN A 61 6.42 -4.67 16.05
CA GLN A 61 6.03 -5.60 14.99
C GLN A 61 6.51 -7.04 15.26
N SER A 62 7.45 -7.24 16.19
CA SER A 62 8.01 -8.58 16.53
C SER A 62 6.98 -9.52 17.16
N LYS A 63 5.89 -8.96 17.70
CA LYS A 63 4.75 -9.68 18.27
C LYS A 63 3.88 -10.36 17.21
N TYR A 64 4.00 -9.93 15.96
CA TYR A 64 3.22 -10.45 14.83
C TYR A 64 4.05 -11.45 14.02
N GLN A 65 3.39 -12.43 13.43
CA GLN A 65 4.03 -13.33 12.46
C GLN A 65 4.24 -12.63 11.11
N GLY A 66 3.37 -11.68 10.76
CA GLY A 66 3.52 -10.80 9.61
C GLY A 66 2.84 -9.47 9.89
N PHE A 67 3.47 -8.36 9.47
CA PHE A 67 2.95 -7.01 9.65
C PHE A 67 3.34 -6.18 8.43
N LEU A 68 2.35 -5.90 7.57
CA LEU A 68 2.60 -5.35 6.23
C LEU A 68 2.41 -3.84 6.17
N MET A 69 3.29 -3.18 5.41
CA MET A 69 3.13 -1.81 4.91
C MET A 69 3.20 -1.79 3.38
N ASN A 70 2.25 -1.13 2.72
CA ASN A 70 2.37 -0.79 1.30
C ASN A 70 2.67 0.69 1.13
N MET A 71 3.43 1.00 0.09
CA MET A 71 3.64 2.37 -0.37
C MET A 71 3.55 2.44 -1.89
N LYS A 72 3.10 3.56 -2.43
CA LYS A 72 3.14 3.83 -3.87
C LYS A 72 4.02 5.04 -4.13
N PHE A 73 4.90 4.93 -5.11
CA PHE A 73 5.77 6.02 -5.57
C PHE A 73 5.47 6.33 -7.02
N HIS A 74 5.50 7.62 -7.38
CA HIS A 74 5.50 7.98 -8.80
C HIS A 74 6.83 7.52 -9.43
N PRO A 75 6.84 7.02 -10.68
CA PRO A 75 8.09 6.63 -11.35
C PRO A 75 9.14 7.74 -11.41
N SER A 76 8.72 9.02 -11.43
CA SER A 76 9.67 10.15 -11.39
C SER A 76 10.44 10.25 -10.08
N ALA A 77 9.93 9.71 -8.98
CA ALA A 77 10.56 9.77 -7.67
C ALA A 77 11.75 8.82 -7.53
N LEU A 78 12.00 7.94 -8.51
CA LEU A 78 13.05 6.91 -8.48
C LEU A 78 13.86 6.88 -9.80
N LYS A 79 13.94 8.00 -10.52
CA LYS A 79 14.59 8.08 -11.84
C LYS A 79 16.11 7.95 -11.77
N THR A 80 16.74 8.50 -10.74
CA THR A 80 18.20 8.55 -10.63
C THR A 80 18.73 7.53 -9.64
N LYS A 81 20.03 7.23 -9.73
CA LYS A 81 20.72 6.40 -8.72
C LYS A 81 20.66 7.00 -7.33
N GLU A 82 20.67 8.33 -7.23
CA GLU A 82 20.55 9.03 -5.96
C GLU A 82 19.16 8.85 -5.35
N ASP A 83 18.11 8.92 -6.17
CA ASP A 83 16.73 8.71 -5.71
C ASP A 83 16.50 7.28 -5.22
N MET A 84 17.01 6.29 -5.97
CA MET A 84 17.01 4.89 -5.52
C MET A 84 17.79 4.70 -4.23
N LYS A 85 18.91 5.42 -4.05
CA LYS A 85 19.69 5.41 -2.81
C LYS A 85 18.91 5.99 -1.64
N LYS A 86 18.17 7.09 -1.82
CA LYS A 86 17.29 7.69 -0.79
C LYS A 86 16.26 6.67 -0.29
N LEU A 87 15.56 6.01 -1.22
CA LEU A 87 14.61 4.95 -0.86
C LEU A 87 15.31 3.77 -0.17
N GLY A 88 16.44 3.30 -0.70
CA GLY A 88 17.20 2.20 -0.11
C GLY A 88 17.68 2.50 1.32
N ASP A 89 18.13 3.73 1.59
CA ASP A 89 18.54 4.13 2.93
C ASP A 89 17.34 4.28 3.87
N ALA A 90 16.20 4.79 3.39
CA ALA A 90 14.97 4.83 4.17
C ALA A 90 14.47 3.42 4.55
N ILE A 91 14.56 2.45 3.63
CA ILE A 91 14.24 1.04 3.87
C ILE A 91 15.16 0.45 4.95
N LYS A 92 16.47 0.69 4.87
CA LYS A 92 17.43 0.24 5.90
C LYS A 92 17.09 0.82 7.27
N VAL A 93 16.72 2.10 7.33
CA VAL A 93 16.28 2.75 8.57
C VAL A 93 15.03 2.06 9.12
N TYR A 94 14.03 1.78 8.28
CA TYR A 94 12.80 1.10 8.70
C TYR A 94 13.08 -0.27 9.35
N PHE A 95 13.86 -1.12 8.69
CA PHE A 95 14.21 -2.44 9.22
C PHE A 95 15.09 -2.38 10.46
N LYS A 96 16.04 -1.44 10.53
CA LYS A 96 16.92 -1.26 11.70
C LYS A 96 16.14 -0.91 12.98
N HIS A 97 14.96 -0.29 12.84
CA HIS A 97 14.13 0.12 13.97
C HIS A 97 12.86 -0.73 14.11
N GLY A 98 12.92 -2.01 13.74
CA GLY A 98 11.87 -2.99 14.06
C GLY A 98 10.72 -3.08 13.04
N GLY A 99 10.83 -2.38 11.90
CA GLY A 99 9.97 -2.65 10.75
C GLY A 99 10.14 -4.09 10.24
N SER A 100 9.06 -4.75 9.85
CA SER A 100 9.07 -6.18 9.50
C SER A 100 8.82 -6.47 8.01
N MET A 101 7.85 -5.80 7.37
CA MET A 101 7.58 -5.97 5.95
C MET A 101 7.09 -4.68 5.29
N ILE A 102 7.69 -4.35 4.15
CA ILE A 102 7.33 -3.20 3.31
C ILE A 102 7.29 -3.62 1.84
N GLN A 103 6.32 -3.11 1.10
CA GLN A 103 6.11 -3.40 -0.32
C GLN A 103 5.81 -2.13 -1.09
N PHE A 104 6.19 -2.10 -2.37
CA PHE A 104 6.11 -0.90 -3.19
C PHE A 104 5.33 -1.15 -4.48
N ASN A 105 4.51 -0.18 -4.84
CA ASN A 105 4.15 0.09 -6.23
C ASN A 105 4.99 1.26 -6.74
N VAL A 106 5.52 1.14 -7.96
CA VAL A 106 6.19 2.24 -8.66
C VAL A 106 5.45 2.47 -9.97
N VAL A 107 4.34 3.21 -9.89
CA VAL A 107 3.38 3.39 -10.98
C VAL A 107 2.64 4.70 -10.75
N SER A 108 2.26 5.39 -11.83
CA SER A 108 1.47 6.61 -11.72
C SER A 108 -0.02 6.28 -11.69
N SER A 109 -0.75 7.05 -10.89
CA SER A 109 -2.21 6.97 -10.79
C SER A 109 -2.87 7.30 -12.14
N LYS A 110 -2.20 8.10 -12.99
CA LYS A 110 -2.61 8.35 -14.37
C LYS A 110 -2.63 7.05 -15.18
N VAL A 111 -1.54 6.28 -15.17
CA VAL A 111 -1.44 5.00 -15.90
C VAL A 111 -2.48 4.01 -15.40
N LEU A 112 -2.69 3.93 -14.09
CA LEU A 112 -3.70 3.03 -13.52
C LEU A 112 -5.12 3.42 -13.96
N ARG A 113 -5.46 4.71 -13.96
CA ARG A 113 -6.77 5.18 -14.45
C ARG A 113 -6.96 4.95 -15.96
N ASP A 114 -5.89 5.06 -16.73
CA ASP A 114 -5.90 4.75 -18.17
C ASP A 114 -6.14 3.25 -18.39
N ALA A 115 -5.44 2.40 -17.64
CA ALA A 115 -5.62 0.95 -17.68
C ALA A 115 -7.03 0.50 -17.24
N GLN A 116 -7.72 1.27 -16.40
CA GLN A 116 -9.14 1.03 -16.09
C GLN A 116 -10.08 1.32 -17.26
N GLN A 117 -9.72 2.26 -18.12
CA GLN A 117 -10.53 2.67 -19.27
C GLN A 117 -10.24 1.80 -20.50
N ASN A 118 -8.98 1.40 -20.66
CA ASN A 118 -8.44 0.71 -21.83
C ASN A 118 -7.78 -0.63 -21.46
N PRO A 119 -8.47 -1.58 -20.76
CA PRO A 119 -7.84 -2.76 -20.17
C PRO A 119 -7.09 -3.66 -21.16
N ASP A 120 -7.54 -3.73 -22.42
CA ASP A 120 -6.87 -4.53 -23.45
C ASP A 120 -5.46 -4.02 -23.81
N GLU A 121 -5.19 -2.73 -23.63
CA GLU A 121 -3.87 -2.13 -23.87
C GLU A 121 -2.89 -2.37 -22.71
N TYR A 122 -3.39 -2.79 -21.54
CA TYR A 122 -2.64 -2.90 -20.30
C TYR A 122 -2.68 -4.31 -19.69
N ARG A 123 -2.87 -5.35 -20.52
CA ARG A 123 -2.95 -6.75 -20.05
C ARG A 123 -1.75 -7.21 -19.23
N ASP A 124 -0.56 -6.68 -19.51
CA ASP A 124 0.67 -7.03 -18.81
C ASP A 124 0.99 -6.08 -17.62
N LEU A 125 0.13 -5.10 -17.33
CA LEU A 125 0.36 -4.16 -16.25
C LEU A 125 0.20 -4.86 -14.89
N MET A 126 1.31 -5.17 -14.24
CA MET A 126 1.31 -5.75 -12.90
C MET A 126 1.32 -4.68 -11.81
N VAL A 127 0.58 -4.95 -10.73
CA VAL A 127 0.57 -4.14 -9.51
C VAL A 127 0.77 -4.99 -8.27
N ARG A 128 1.22 -4.34 -7.19
CA ARG A 128 1.28 -4.92 -5.85
C ARG A 128 -0.01 -4.63 -5.10
N VAL A 129 -0.67 -5.65 -4.56
CA VAL A 129 -1.90 -5.49 -3.77
C VAL A 129 -1.57 -5.42 -2.29
N ALA A 130 -1.57 -6.56 -1.60
CA ALA A 130 -1.05 -6.70 -0.24
C ALA A 130 -0.53 -8.14 -0.07
N GLY A 131 0.79 -8.34 -0.17
CA GLY A 131 1.39 -9.67 -0.06
C GLY A 131 1.59 -10.41 -1.39
N TYR A 132 0.99 -9.94 -2.49
CA TYR A 132 1.14 -10.57 -3.81
C TYR A 132 1.11 -9.53 -4.94
N SER A 133 1.58 -9.95 -6.12
CA SER A 133 1.49 -9.19 -7.36
C SER A 133 0.54 -9.88 -8.33
N THR A 134 -0.21 -9.10 -9.11
CA THR A 134 -1.15 -9.61 -10.11
C THR A 134 -1.36 -8.58 -11.22
N TYR A 135 -2.05 -8.98 -12.29
CA TYR A 135 -2.41 -8.08 -13.37
C TYR A 135 -3.50 -7.11 -12.90
N PHE A 136 -3.29 -5.83 -13.15
CA PHE A 136 -4.20 -4.78 -12.70
C PHE A 136 -5.60 -4.93 -13.30
N VAL A 137 -5.67 -5.34 -14.56
CA VAL A 137 -6.92 -5.49 -15.30
C VAL A 137 -7.78 -6.67 -14.80
N ASP A 138 -7.18 -7.63 -14.11
CA ASP A 138 -7.88 -8.78 -13.51
C ASP A 138 -8.50 -8.46 -12.15
N LEU A 139 -8.15 -7.30 -11.56
CA LEU A 139 -8.68 -6.87 -10.28
C LEU A 139 -10.11 -6.35 -10.41
N THR A 140 -10.93 -6.60 -9.38
CA THR A 140 -12.24 -5.94 -9.26
C THR A 140 -12.08 -4.42 -9.21
N ARG A 141 -13.06 -3.70 -9.73
CA ARG A 141 -13.05 -2.22 -9.76
C ARG A 141 -12.75 -1.59 -8.40
N ASN A 142 -13.31 -2.14 -7.33
CA ASN A 142 -13.10 -1.68 -5.96
C ASN A 142 -11.62 -1.72 -5.53
N ILE A 143 -10.92 -2.82 -5.84
CA ILE A 143 -9.48 -2.95 -5.52
C ILE A 143 -8.62 -2.08 -6.44
N GLN A 144 -9.00 -1.94 -7.71
CA GLN A 144 -8.30 -1.04 -8.63
C GLN A 144 -8.38 0.42 -8.13
N ASP A 145 -9.58 0.88 -7.76
CA ASP A 145 -9.81 2.23 -7.25
C ASP A 145 -9.03 2.45 -5.94
N GLU A 146 -9.00 1.46 -5.04
CA GLU A 146 -8.20 1.52 -3.81
C GLU A 146 -6.69 1.73 -4.10
N ILE A 147 -6.09 0.95 -4.99
CA ILE A 147 -4.67 1.09 -5.37
C ILE A 147 -4.39 2.45 -6.03
N ILE A 148 -5.33 2.92 -6.85
CA ILE A 148 -5.27 4.26 -7.47
C ILE A 148 -5.28 5.36 -6.41
N GLU A 149 -6.11 5.22 -5.38
CA GLU A 149 -6.28 6.21 -4.32
C GLU A 149 -5.17 6.20 -3.27
N ARG A 150 -4.38 5.12 -3.15
CA ARG A 150 -3.18 5.13 -2.31
C ARG A 150 -2.31 6.33 -2.64
N THR A 151 -1.76 6.96 -1.60
CA THR A 151 -0.93 8.15 -1.76
C THR A 151 0.27 7.83 -2.64
N GLU A 152 0.48 8.68 -3.65
CA GLU A 152 1.58 8.58 -4.58
C GLU A 152 2.71 9.48 -4.11
N HIS A 153 3.74 8.89 -3.52
CA HIS A 153 4.86 9.65 -2.94
C HIS A 153 5.87 10.11 -3.99
N SER A 154 6.47 11.27 -3.70
CA SER A 154 7.72 11.76 -4.24
C SER A 154 8.69 12.10 -3.10
N PHE A 155 9.99 12.16 -3.40
CA PHE A 155 11.02 12.67 -2.48
C PHE A 155 11.27 14.16 -2.71
#